data_AF-A0A3P1VUQ1-F1
#
_entry.id   AF-A0A3P1VUQ1-F1
#
_cell.length_a   1.000
_cell.length_b   1.000
_cell.length_c   1.000
_cell.angle_alpha   90.00
_cell.angle_beta   90.00
_cell.angle_gamma   90.00
#
_symmetry.space_group_name_H-M   'P 1'
#
loop_
_entity.id
_entity.type
_entity.pdbx_description
1 polymer ?
#
loop_
_entity_poly.entity_id
_entity_poly.type
_entity_poly.pdbx_seq_one_letter_code
_entity_poly.pdbx_strand_id
1 'polypeptide(L)'
;MKKLLAGLFLISSIIAFSNVQTFPYEKMVTHGTSNIVYIEGQDKPFTGVVEKKFPNGKVEATMNFKDGKLHGKTVTYYQNGNMKSDENFIDGIAQGISKTFYENGQVEYETNYKNQKRDGLERSYSPTGQLQTEMIYKDGKLEGLSKIYGANGKLEGEAYFKDGQPEGITKEYYPNGILRSEGNYLLGAKHGISKIYYENGKLQSEAIFKNGVLDGVQKDYFEDGKVKLELPYKNGKPEGTAKEFYPNGKLFVEATYQNGIKNGYEKSYYDTGALQSEKTIKNGKIDGVSKIYYPNGKLGSEATFKNDVQIGVQKDYYENGKLKAEVPYKNGQVDGTAKAYDENGKVIEQVIFKNGQKVK
;
A
#
# COMPACT_ATOMS: atom_id res chain seq x y z
N MET A 1 42.67 20.52 43.39
CA MET A 1 42.73 19.25 42.62
C MET A 1 41.76 19.36 41.45
N LYS A 2 42.31 19.12 40.24
CA LYS A 2 41.70 18.70 38.97
C LYS A 2 40.63 19.58 38.28
N LYS A 3 41.12 20.20 37.20
CA LYS A 3 40.45 20.63 35.98
C LYS A 3 39.72 19.47 35.28
N LEU A 4 38.58 19.75 34.62
CA LEU A 4 38.07 19.05 33.43
C LEU A 4 37.25 20.10 32.65
N LEU A 5 37.86 20.84 31.70
CA LEU A 5 37.83 20.57 30.25
C LEU A 5 36.50 19.98 29.73
N ALA A 6 35.56 20.87 29.40
CA ALA A 6 34.58 20.63 28.34
C ALA A 6 35.08 21.38 27.10
N GLY A 7 35.74 20.66 26.20
CA GLY A 7 36.14 21.18 24.90
C GLY A 7 34.91 21.33 24.01
N LEU A 8 34.41 22.55 23.87
CA LEU A 8 33.55 22.92 22.75
C LEU A 8 34.45 22.99 21.51
N PHE A 9 34.42 21.98 20.64
CA PHE A 9 34.92 22.12 19.28
C PHE A 9 33.92 22.98 18.49
N LEU A 10 33.96 24.30 18.73
CA LEU A 10 33.56 25.28 17.74
C LEU A 10 34.63 25.23 16.65
N ILE A 11 34.38 24.46 15.59
CA ILE A 11 35.11 24.67 14.33
C ILE A 11 34.55 25.95 13.74
N SER A 12 34.92 27.10 14.31
CA SER A 12 34.89 28.37 13.61
C SER A 12 36.04 28.33 12.61
N SER A 13 35.78 27.75 11.44
CA SER A 13 36.64 28.00 10.29
C SER A 13 36.47 29.47 9.92
N ILE A 14 37.29 30.31 10.55
CA ILE A 14 37.63 31.62 10.01
C ILE A 14 38.31 31.32 8.68
N ILE A 15 37.53 31.41 7.60
CA ILE A 15 38.07 31.40 6.25
C ILE A 15 38.83 32.72 6.13
N ALA A 16 40.15 32.64 6.32
CA ALA A 16 41.04 33.65 5.79
C ALA A 16 40.79 33.69 4.27
N PHE A 17 40.15 34.76 3.80
CA PHE A 17 40.02 35.03 2.37
C PHE A 17 41.42 35.30 1.81
N SER A 18 42.13 34.25 1.40
CA SER A 18 43.04 34.41 0.27
C SER A 18 42.19 34.94 -0.88
N ASN A 19 42.51 36.10 -1.45
CA ASN A 19 41.89 36.57 -2.69
C ASN A 19 42.20 35.54 -3.78
N VAL A 20 41.37 34.50 -3.89
CA VAL A 20 41.46 33.53 -4.97
C VAL A 20 41.13 34.31 -6.23
N GLN A 21 42.09 34.42 -7.14
CA GLN A 21 41.88 35.08 -8.42
C GLN A 21 40.80 34.32 -9.20
N THR A 22 39.70 35.00 -9.53
CA THR A 22 38.61 34.42 -10.32
C THR A 22 38.67 34.90 -11.77
N PHE A 23 38.19 34.07 -12.69
CA PHE A 23 38.04 34.38 -14.12
C PHE A 23 36.56 34.53 -14.50
N PRO A 24 36.20 35.51 -15.34
CA PRO A 24 34.81 35.69 -15.75
C PRO A 24 34.33 34.54 -16.65
N TYR A 25 33.14 34.02 -16.36
CA TYR A 25 32.51 32.92 -17.11
C TYR A 25 32.40 33.18 -18.60
N GLU A 26 32.19 34.44 -19.00
CA GLU A 26 32.01 34.85 -20.41
C GLU A 26 33.27 34.63 -21.26
N LYS A 27 34.43 34.46 -20.62
CA LYS A 27 35.69 34.14 -21.29
C LYS A 27 35.95 32.64 -21.42
N MET A 28 35.08 31.79 -20.88
CA MET A 28 35.22 30.34 -21.05
C MET A 28 34.89 29.94 -22.49
N VAL A 29 35.75 29.10 -23.07
CA VAL A 29 35.53 28.51 -24.40
C VAL A 29 35.78 27.00 -24.34
N THR A 30 35.08 26.26 -25.19
CA THR A 30 35.34 24.83 -25.44
C THR A 30 35.77 24.64 -26.89
N HIS A 31 36.67 23.68 -27.13
CA HIS A 31 37.11 23.35 -28.48
C HIS A 31 36.45 22.04 -28.94
N GLY A 32 35.70 22.10 -30.05
CA GLY A 32 35.01 20.96 -30.65
C GLY A 32 33.93 20.36 -29.75
N THR A 33 33.87 19.03 -29.66
CA THR A 33 32.90 18.30 -28.81
C THR A 33 33.47 17.92 -27.44
N SER A 34 34.65 18.46 -27.08
CA SER A 34 35.26 18.15 -25.79
C SER A 34 34.60 18.95 -24.65
N ASN A 35 34.42 18.33 -23.49
CA ASN A 35 33.98 19.02 -22.26
C ASN A 35 35.16 19.70 -21.53
N ILE A 36 36.25 20.00 -22.25
CA ILE A 36 37.45 20.64 -21.70
C ILE A 36 37.31 22.15 -21.87
N VAL A 37 37.39 22.86 -20.75
CA VAL A 37 37.30 24.31 -20.66
C VAL A 37 38.69 24.95 -20.84
N TYR A 38 38.71 25.99 -21.66
CA TYR A 38 39.82 26.92 -21.83
C TYR A 38 39.34 28.34 -21.50
N ILE A 39 40.28 29.27 -21.32
CA ILE A 39 40.00 30.70 -21.27
C ILE A 39 40.38 31.30 -22.61
N GLU A 40 39.56 32.20 -23.14
CA GLU A 40 39.81 32.94 -24.37
C GLU A 40 41.26 33.49 -24.40
N GLY A 41 42.00 33.16 -25.46
CA GLY A 41 43.40 33.53 -25.62
C GLY A 41 44.41 32.61 -24.93
N GLN A 42 43.98 31.49 -24.33
CA GLN A 42 44.85 30.45 -23.76
C GLN A 42 44.74 29.13 -24.51
N ASP A 43 45.89 28.51 -24.81
CA ASP A 43 45.95 27.23 -25.51
C ASP A 43 45.98 26.01 -24.56
N LYS A 44 46.10 26.24 -23.25
CA LYS A 44 46.14 25.17 -22.23
C LYS A 44 44.79 25.05 -21.51
N PRO A 45 44.37 23.81 -21.18
CA PRO A 45 43.16 23.60 -20.37
C PRO A 45 43.21 24.39 -19.06
N PHE A 46 42.09 25.00 -18.71
CA PHE A 46 42.04 25.94 -17.59
C PHE A 46 42.14 25.25 -16.23
N THR A 47 42.96 25.79 -15.34
CA THR A 47 43.00 25.42 -13.92
C THR A 47 42.84 26.68 -13.08
N GLY A 48 41.84 26.70 -12.22
CA GLY A 48 41.50 27.87 -11.41
C GLY A 48 40.01 27.98 -11.13
N VAL A 49 39.59 29.17 -10.73
CA VAL A 49 38.19 29.44 -10.35
C VAL A 49 37.54 30.34 -11.38
N VAL A 50 36.37 29.94 -11.87
CA VAL A 50 35.50 30.76 -12.70
C VAL A 50 34.37 31.33 -11.86
N GLU A 51 34.05 32.60 -12.09
CA GLU A 51 32.91 33.30 -11.52
C GLU A 51 31.93 33.72 -12.63
N LYS A 52 30.66 33.35 -12.47
CA LYS A 52 29.55 33.84 -13.29
C LYS A 52 28.77 34.87 -12.48
N LYS A 53 28.37 35.98 -13.12
CA LYS A 53 27.60 37.05 -12.47
C LYS A 53 26.21 37.19 -13.07
N PHE A 54 25.25 37.54 -12.22
CA PHE A 54 23.96 38.03 -12.65
C PHE A 54 24.09 39.39 -13.37
N PRO A 55 23.07 39.82 -14.14
CA PRO A 55 23.04 41.15 -14.76
C PRO A 55 23.20 42.31 -13.76
N ASN A 56 22.80 42.10 -12.50
CA ASN A 56 22.97 43.09 -11.41
C ASN A 56 24.39 43.10 -10.80
N GLY A 57 25.32 42.33 -11.34
CA GLY A 57 26.73 42.26 -10.91
C GLY A 57 27.00 41.36 -9.70
N LYS A 58 25.99 40.78 -9.04
CA LYS A 58 26.18 39.80 -7.97
C LYS A 58 26.64 38.45 -8.54
N VAL A 59 27.39 37.69 -7.73
CA VAL A 59 27.82 36.33 -8.11
C VAL A 59 26.62 35.41 -8.25
N GLU A 60 26.52 34.74 -9.39
CA GLU A 60 25.55 33.69 -9.71
C GLU A 60 26.14 32.30 -9.46
N ALA A 61 27.42 32.09 -9.81
CA ALA A 61 28.09 30.82 -9.59
C ALA A 61 29.61 30.96 -9.47
N THR A 62 30.21 30.07 -8.69
CA THR A 62 31.66 29.89 -8.57
C THR A 62 31.99 28.43 -8.89
N MET A 63 32.84 28.19 -9.88
CA MET A 63 33.19 26.87 -10.39
C MET A 63 34.70 26.65 -10.32
N ASN A 64 35.15 25.57 -9.69
CA ASN A 64 36.56 25.21 -9.66
C ASN A 64 36.89 24.24 -10.81
N PHE A 65 37.98 24.51 -11.53
CA PHE A 65 38.47 23.71 -12.64
C PHE A 65 39.91 23.25 -12.41
N LYS A 66 40.21 22.05 -12.89
CA LYS A 66 41.56 21.50 -13.04
C LYS A 66 41.66 20.81 -14.39
N ASP A 67 42.68 21.16 -15.17
CA ASP A 67 42.92 20.64 -16.52
C ASP A 67 41.66 20.73 -17.42
N GLY A 68 40.93 21.84 -17.29
CA GLY A 68 39.71 22.16 -18.03
C GLY A 68 38.48 21.37 -17.62
N LYS A 69 38.53 20.57 -16.54
CA LYS A 69 37.38 19.83 -15.99
C LYS A 69 36.98 20.37 -14.63
N LEU A 70 35.71 20.27 -14.27
CA LEU A 70 35.26 20.63 -12.92
C LEU A 70 36.02 19.80 -11.88
N HIS A 71 36.66 20.46 -10.92
CA HIS A 71 37.48 19.80 -9.91
C HIS A 71 37.51 20.64 -8.65
N GLY A 72 36.92 20.13 -7.57
CA GLY A 72 36.66 20.84 -6.33
C GLY A 72 35.23 21.35 -6.23
N LYS A 73 35.05 22.38 -5.40
CA LYS A 73 33.75 22.91 -5.02
C LYS A 73 33.10 23.73 -6.15
N THR A 74 31.82 23.54 -6.40
CA THR A 74 31.01 24.39 -7.27
C THR A 74 29.83 24.90 -6.47
N VAL A 75 29.65 26.21 -6.45
CA VAL A 75 28.59 26.86 -5.66
C VAL A 75 27.76 27.72 -6.58
N THR A 76 26.43 27.63 -6.48
CA THR A 76 25.52 28.56 -7.14
C THR A 76 24.77 29.39 -6.12
N TYR A 77 24.30 30.56 -6.52
CA TYR A 77 23.64 31.53 -5.65
C TYR A 77 22.31 32.00 -6.26
N TYR A 78 21.38 32.39 -5.40
CA TYR A 78 20.21 33.16 -5.78
C TYR A 78 20.56 34.65 -5.94
N GLN A 79 19.70 35.42 -6.62
CA GLN A 79 19.91 36.87 -6.78
C GLN A 79 19.93 37.65 -5.45
N ASN A 80 19.32 37.10 -4.40
CA ASN A 80 19.38 37.65 -3.05
C ASN A 80 20.76 37.45 -2.39
N GLY A 81 21.64 36.61 -2.96
CA GLY A 81 22.98 36.29 -2.48
C GLY A 81 23.05 35.02 -1.62
N ASN A 82 21.91 34.41 -1.30
CA ASN A 82 21.88 33.14 -0.58
C ASN A 82 22.37 32.02 -1.49
N MET A 83 23.04 31.04 -0.89
CA MET A 83 23.49 29.84 -1.59
C MET A 83 22.27 29.09 -2.14
N LYS A 84 22.40 28.58 -3.37
CA LYS A 84 21.39 27.78 -4.06
C LYS A 84 21.81 26.33 -4.17
N SER A 85 23.08 26.07 -4.49
CA SER A 85 23.67 24.74 -4.44
C SER A 85 25.14 24.76 -4.03
N ASP A 86 25.58 23.66 -3.44
CA ASP A 86 26.96 23.35 -3.06
C ASP A 86 27.26 21.92 -3.51
N GLU A 87 28.15 21.78 -4.50
CA GLU A 87 28.51 20.51 -5.13
C GLU A 87 30.02 20.35 -5.16
N ASN A 88 30.51 19.12 -5.22
CA ASN A 88 31.93 18.84 -5.35
C ASN A 88 32.21 17.84 -6.47
N PHE A 89 33.26 18.11 -7.24
CA PHE A 89 33.63 17.34 -8.42
C PHE A 89 35.07 16.86 -8.34
N ILE A 90 35.37 15.72 -8.93
CA ILE A 90 36.73 15.27 -9.24
C ILE A 90 36.75 14.95 -10.73
N ASP A 91 37.48 15.75 -11.51
CA ASP A 91 37.67 15.56 -12.95
C ASP A 91 36.35 15.48 -13.75
N GLY A 92 35.39 16.33 -13.40
CA GLY A 92 34.05 16.40 -13.99
C GLY A 92 33.05 15.41 -13.38
N ILE A 93 33.46 14.58 -12.43
CA ILE A 93 32.64 13.54 -11.82
C ILE A 93 32.19 14.00 -10.43
N ALA A 94 30.89 14.13 -10.21
CA ALA A 94 30.34 14.49 -8.90
C ALA A 94 30.77 13.48 -7.81
N GLN A 95 31.27 14.02 -6.69
CA GLN A 95 31.87 13.25 -5.61
C GLN A 95 31.68 13.97 -4.26
N GLY A 96 31.22 13.24 -3.25
CA GLY A 96 31.00 13.75 -1.90
C GLY A 96 29.60 14.32 -1.71
N ILE A 97 29.42 15.07 -0.62
CA ILE A 97 28.13 15.64 -0.22
C ILE A 97 27.78 16.80 -1.15
N SER A 98 26.57 16.74 -1.70
CA SER A 98 25.93 17.78 -2.50
C SER A 98 24.74 18.32 -1.72
N LYS A 99 24.53 19.64 -1.74
CA LYS A 99 23.39 20.30 -1.09
C LYS A 99 22.70 21.28 -2.02
N THR A 100 21.38 21.35 -1.92
CA THR A 100 20.60 22.49 -2.43
C THR A 100 19.91 23.19 -1.27
N PHE A 101 19.60 24.46 -1.47
CA PHE A 101 19.05 25.33 -0.44
C PHE A 101 17.85 26.08 -1.01
N TYR A 102 16.87 26.34 -0.16
CA TYR A 102 15.79 27.28 -0.45
C TYR A 102 16.31 28.72 -0.51
N GLU A 103 15.55 29.61 -1.14
CA GLU A 103 15.88 31.05 -1.20
C GLU A 103 16.01 31.70 0.19
N ASN A 104 15.38 31.12 1.22
CA ASN A 104 15.49 31.56 2.61
C ASN A 104 16.77 31.06 3.33
N GLY A 105 17.64 30.32 2.63
CA GLY A 105 18.90 29.78 3.13
C GLY A 105 18.80 28.45 3.88
N GLN A 106 17.60 27.91 4.09
CA GLN A 106 17.43 26.57 4.66
C GLN A 106 17.85 25.50 3.65
N VAL A 107 18.42 24.39 4.14
CA VAL A 107 18.73 23.24 3.29
C VAL A 107 17.42 22.68 2.75
N GLU A 108 17.35 22.44 1.44
CA GLU A 108 16.23 21.81 0.76
C GLU A 108 16.49 20.31 0.59
N TYR A 109 17.72 19.96 0.19
CA TYR A 109 18.09 18.60 -0.15
C TYR A 109 19.59 18.40 0.08
N GLU A 110 19.97 17.25 0.63
CA GLU A 110 21.37 16.81 0.68
C GLU A 110 21.49 15.36 0.22
N THR A 111 22.55 15.05 -0.51
CA THR A 111 22.84 13.68 -0.98
C THR A 111 24.34 13.49 -1.06
N ASN A 112 24.81 12.24 -1.08
CA ASN A 112 26.22 11.92 -1.28
C ASN A 112 26.41 11.21 -2.62
N TYR A 113 27.38 11.69 -3.40
CA TYR A 113 27.76 11.09 -4.67
C TYR A 113 29.09 10.34 -4.55
N LYS A 114 29.16 9.19 -5.20
CA LYS A 114 30.40 8.46 -5.47
C LYS A 114 30.41 8.09 -6.94
N ASN A 115 31.38 8.62 -7.68
CA ASN A 115 31.47 8.42 -9.13
C ASN A 115 30.16 8.79 -9.86
N GLN A 116 29.59 9.97 -9.57
CA GLN A 116 28.29 10.46 -10.09
C GLN A 116 27.04 9.65 -9.70
N LYS A 117 27.18 8.54 -8.96
CA LYS A 117 26.06 7.77 -8.45
C LYS A 117 25.75 8.16 -7.02
N ARG A 118 24.46 8.19 -6.66
CA ARG A 118 24.05 8.36 -5.25
C ARG A 118 24.58 7.18 -4.44
N ASP A 119 25.29 7.47 -3.36
CA ASP A 119 25.93 6.47 -2.52
C ASP A 119 26.02 7.05 -1.11
N GLY A 120 25.24 6.52 -0.17
CA GLY A 120 25.08 7.06 1.18
C GLY A 120 23.71 7.68 1.42
N LEU A 121 23.64 8.54 2.43
CA LEU A 121 22.39 9.11 2.92
C LEU A 121 21.96 10.33 2.12
N GLU A 122 20.71 10.32 1.71
CA GLU A 122 19.99 11.40 1.06
C GLU A 122 18.88 11.89 1.99
N ARG A 123 18.71 13.21 2.09
CA ARG A 123 17.64 13.83 2.87
C ARG A 123 17.00 14.97 2.10
N SER A 124 15.70 15.13 2.29
CA SER A 124 14.97 16.32 1.86
C SER A 124 14.29 16.99 3.05
N TYR A 125 14.12 18.30 2.97
CA TYR A 125 13.56 19.14 4.02
C TYR A 125 12.49 20.06 3.44
N SER A 126 11.56 20.51 4.27
CA SER A 126 10.59 21.55 3.92
C SER A 126 11.25 22.94 3.94
N PRO A 127 10.58 23.99 3.39
CA PRO A 127 11.04 25.38 3.53
C PRO A 127 11.19 25.87 4.97
N THR A 128 10.55 25.21 5.94
CA THR A 128 10.67 25.49 7.37
C THR A 128 11.80 24.71 8.05
N GLY A 129 12.55 23.91 7.30
CA GLY A 129 13.66 23.08 7.79
C GLY A 129 13.23 21.74 8.40
N GLN A 130 11.97 21.34 8.25
CA GLN A 130 11.51 20.04 8.74
C GLN A 130 11.94 18.92 7.80
N LEU A 131 12.54 17.87 8.34
CA LEU A 131 12.93 16.68 7.59
C LEU A 131 11.69 16.01 6.98
N GLN A 132 11.73 15.71 5.69
CA GLN A 132 10.65 15.07 4.93
C GLN A 132 11.02 13.65 4.51
N THR A 133 12.28 13.40 4.14
CA THR A 133 12.74 12.07 3.73
C THR A 133 14.14 11.77 4.25
N GLU A 134 14.40 10.51 4.56
CA GLU A 134 15.74 9.94 4.73
C GLU A 134 15.81 8.68 3.87
N MET A 135 16.68 8.68 2.86
CA MET A 135 16.83 7.58 1.90
C MET A 135 18.29 7.16 1.87
N ILE A 136 18.57 5.87 1.93
CA ILE A 136 19.95 5.37 1.84
C ILE A 136 20.14 4.75 0.47
N TYR A 137 21.22 5.15 -0.22
CA TYR A 137 21.59 4.65 -1.53
C TYR A 137 22.93 3.91 -1.49
N LYS A 138 23.11 2.99 -2.42
CA LYS A 138 24.38 2.35 -2.74
C LYS A 138 24.45 2.15 -4.24
N ASP A 139 25.50 2.67 -4.88
CA ASP A 139 25.69 2.60 -6.34
C ASP A 139 24.45 3.05 -7.16
N GLY A 140 23.73 4.05 -6.67
CA GLY A 140 22.56 4.65 -7.31
C GLY A 140 21.23 3.94 -7.03
N LYS A 141 21.21 2.88 -6.21
CA LYS A 141 20.01 2.14 -5.83
C LYS A 141 19.69 2.33 -4.35
N LEU A 142 18.41 2.29 -3.97
CA LEU A 142 18.04 2.28 -2.56
C LEU A 142 18.57 1.03 -1.85
N GLU A 143 19.15 1.21 -0.67
CA GLU A 143 19.84 0.19 0.11
C GLU A 143 19.73 0.53 1.59
N GLY A 144 19.08 -0.30 2.40
CA GLY A 144 18.88 -0.08 3.82
C GLY A 144 17.55 0.59 4.17
N LEU A 145 17.46 1.09 5.41
CA LEU A 145 16.25 1.69 5.96
C LEU A 145 16.02 3.10 5.41
N SER A 146 14.88 3.28 4.76
CA SER A 146 14.40 4.57 4.27
C SER A 146 13.15 5.00 5.03
N LYS A 147 12.96 6.31 5.22
CA LYS A 147 11.90 6.91 6.03
C LYS A 147 11.29 8.12 5.33
N ILE A 148 9.99 8.30 5.57
CA ILE A 148 9.22 9.47 5.15
C ILE A 148 8.52 10.10 6.35
N TYR A 149 8.46 11.42 6.37
CA TYR A 149 7.91 12.21 7.45
C TYR A 149 6.84 13.16 6.92
N GLY A 150 5.77 13.30 7.68
CA GLY A 150 4.67 14.21 7.38
C GLY A 150 5.02 15.67 7.66
N ALA A 151 4.15 16.58 7.24
CA ALA A 151 4.29 18.02 7.48
C ALA A 151 4.23 18.43 8.97
N ASN A 152 3.88 17.49 9.86
CA ASN A 152 3.92 17.67 11.31
C ASN A 152 5.22 17.13 11.94
N GLY A 153 6.18 16.67 11.13
CA GLY A 153 7.44 16.07 11.55
C GLY A 153 7.34 14.64 12.09
N LYS A 154 6.16 14.02 12.07
CA LYS A 154 5.98 12.62 12.49
C LYS A 154 6.33 11.67 11.34
N LEU A 155 6.85 10.50 11.71
CA LEU A 155 7.12 9.41 10.77
C LEU A 155 5.79 8.94 10.15
N GLU A 156 5.70 8.95 8.82
CA GLU A 156 4.54 8.47 8.06
C GLU A 156 4.81 7.13 7.36
N GLY A 157 6.09 6.76 7.21
CA GLY A 157 6.45 5.46 6.68
C GLY A 157 7.91 5.12 6.81
N GLU A 158 8.20 3.82 6.87
CA GLU A 158 9.55 3.27 6.84
C GLU A 158 9.57 1.97 6.05
N ALA A 159 10.63 1.77 5.26
CA ALA A 159 10.84 0.56 4.49
C ALA A 159 12.33 0.25 4.38
N TYR A 160 12.67 -1.03 4.50
CA TYR A 160 14.02 -1.49 4.20
C TYR A 160 14.10 -1.89 2.72
N PHE A 161 15.18 -1.47 2.06
CA PHE A 161 15.44 -1.75 0.66
C PHE A 161 16.72 -2.55 0.51
N LYS A 162 16.77 -3.39 -0.52
CA LYS A 162 17.99 -4.04 -0.99
C LYS A 162 17.99 -4.06 -2.50
N ASP A 163 19.09 -3.63 -3.10
CA ASP A 163 19.23 -3.55 -4.55
C ASP A 163 18.11 -2.74 -5.24
N GLY A 164 17.58 -1.72 -4.55
CA GLY A 164 16.50 -0.88 -5.04
C GLY A 164 15.09 -1.46 -4.88
N GLN A 165 14.94 -2.64 -4.27
CA GLN A 165 13.66 -3.31 -4.05
C GLN A 165 13.32 -3.37 -2.55
N PRO A 166 12.05 -3.24 -2.15
CA PRO A 166 11.64 -3.50 -0.78
C PRO A 166 12.00 -4.91 -0.32
N GLU A 167 12.62 -5.04 0.85
CA GLU A 167 12.95 -6.32 1.48
C GLU A 167 12.75 -6.19 3.00
N GLY A 168 12.05 -7.16 3.61
CA GLY A 168 11.71 -7.12 5.02
C GLY A 168 10.43 -6.32 5.31
N ILE A 169 10.30 -5.85 6.54
CA ILE A 169 9.09 -5.18 7.04
C ILE A 169 9.06 -3.73 6.57
N THR A 170 7.97 -3.36 5.90
CA THR A 170 7.57 -1.99 5.61
C THR A 170 6.42 -1.60 6.52
N LYS A 171 6.43 -0.36 7.01
CA LYS A 171 5.37 0.20 7.85
C LYS A 171 4.92 1.55 7.33
N GLU A 172 3.64 1.84 7.52
CA GLU A 172 3.05 3.14 7.31
C GLU A 172 2.30 3.56 8.56
N TYR A 173 2.25 4.87 8.82
CA TYR A 173 1.64 5.44 10.01
C TYR A 173 0.59 6.48 9.61
N TYR A 174 -0.45 6.60 10.44
CA TYR A 174 -1.39 7.70 10.36
C TYR A 174 -0.71 9.02 10.78
N PRO A 175 -1.27 10.19 10.40
CA PRO A 175 -0.75 11.49 10.83
C PRO A 175 -0.69 11.67 12.36
N ASN A 176 -1.50 10.92 13.11
CA ASN A 176 -1.47 10.92 14.58
C ASN A 176 -0.27 10.12 15.16
N GLY A 177 0.43 9.32 14.34
CA GLY A 177 1.57 8.48 14.70
C GLY A 177 1.23 7.01 14.97
N ILE A 178 -0.05 6.62 14.88
CA ILE A 178 -0.50 5.23 15.06
C ILE A 178 -0.13 4.43 13.82
N LEU A 179 0.36 3.19 14.01
CA LEU A 179 0.66 2.27 12.92
C LEU A 179 -0.60 2.04 12.09
N ARG A 180 -0.54 2.30 10.79
CA ARG A 180 -1.64 2.13 9.84
C ARG A 180 -1.56 0.80 9.13
N SER A 181 -0.35 0.43 8.70
CA SER A 181 -0.11 -0.83 8.01
C SER A 181 1.29 -1.34 8.28
N GLU A 182 1.46 -2.66 8.30
CA GLU A 182 2.76 -3.31 8.20
C GLU A 182 2.68 -4.46 7.20
N GLY A 183 3.72 -4.67 6.42
CA GLY A 183 3.79 -5.76 5.45
C GLY A 183 5.22 -6.19 5.23
N ASN A 184 5.44 -7.50 5.11
CA ASN A 184 6.76 -8.05 4.82
C ASN A 184 6.94 -8.27 3.32
N TYR A 185 8.12 -7.93 2.80
CA TYR A 185 8.48 -8.06 1.40
C TYR A 185 9.70 -8.97 1.24
N LEU A 186 9.73 -9.73 0.15
CA LEU A 186 10.86 -10.54 -0.26
C LEU A 186 11.07 -10.33 -1.76
N LEU A 187 12.26 -9.86 -2.14
CA LEU A 187 12.61 -9.55 -3.54
C LEU A 187 11.59 -8.61 -4.21
N GLY A 188 11.12 -7.59 -3.48
CA GLY A 188 10.14 -6.61 -3.96
C GLY A 188 8.68 -7.08 -3.96
N ALA A 189 8.39 -8.34 -3.67
CA ALA A 189 7.02 -8.87 -3.60
C ALA A 189 6.55 -9.09 -2.16
N LYS A 190 5.27 -8.84 -1.85
CA LYS A 190 4.70 -9.15 -0.53
C LYS A 190 4.87 -10.63 -0.20
N HIS A 191 5.39 -10.94 0.99
CA HIS A 191 5.67 -12.30 1.43
C HIS A 191 5.54 -12.39 2.95
N GLY A 192 4.72 -13.31 3.45
CA GLY A 192 4.36 -13.42 4.86
C GLY A 192 3.12 -12.59 5.20
N ILE A 193 2.99 -12.25 6.48
CA ILE A 193 1.80 -11.56 7.00
C ILE A 193 1.87 -10.07 6.66
N SER A 194 0.76 -9.52 6.16
CA SER A 194 0.50 -8.09 6.11
C SER A 194 -0.67 -7.78 7.03
N LYS A 195 -0.60 -6.63 7.71
CA LYS A 195 -1.63 -6.15 8.64
C LYS A 195 -2.00 -4.71 8.35
N ILE A 196 -3.26 -4.38 8.61
CA ILE A 196 -3.82 -3.04 8.55
C ILE A 196 -4.51 -2.79 9.88
N TYR A 197 -4.39 -1.58 10.41
CA TYR A 197 -4.94 -1.18 11.69
C TYR A 197 -5.88 -0.01 11.52
N TYR A 198 -6.88 0.08 12.39
CA TYR A 198 -7.72 1.26 12.53
C TYR A 198 -6.95 2.43 13.16
N GLU A 199 -7.46 3.65 13.02
CA GLU A 199 -6.88 4.84 13.67
C GLU A 199 -6.88 4.77 15.19
N ASN A 200 -7.67 3.88 15.80
CA ASN A 200 -7.65 3.59 17.24
C ASN A 200 -6.53 2.59 17.64
N GLY A 201 -5.73 2.12 16.69
CA GLY A 201 -4.61 1.18 16.88
C GLY A 201 -4.99 -0.30 16.93
N LYS A 202 -6.28 -0.65 16.84
CA LYS A 202 -6.72 -2.05 16.80
C LYS A 202 -6.54 -2.63 15.40
N LEU A 203 -6.29 -3.93 15.33
CA LEU A 203 -6.16 -4.66 14.07
C LEU A 203 -7.48 -4.58 13.28
N GLN A 204 -7.39 -4.16 12.03
CA GLN A 204 -8.51 -4.06 11.09
C GLN A 204 -8.53 -5.26 10.14
N SER A 205 -7.36 -5.65 9.64
CA SER A 205 -7.24 -6.77 8.70
C SER A 205 -5.85 -7.38 8.79
N GLU A 206 -5.75 -8.69 8.61
CA GLU A 206 -4.51 -9.39 8.35
C GLU A 206 -4.66 -10.37 7.19
N ALA A 207 -3.61 -10.52 6.39
CA ALA A 207 -3.61 -11.45 5.26
C ALA A 207 -2.21 -12.03 5.04
N ILE A 208 -2.16 -13.27 4.60
CA ILE A 208 -0.91 -13.98 4.32
C ILE A 208 -0.64 -13.94 2.81
N PHE A 209 0.54 -13.48 2.44
CA PHE A 209 1.01 -13.42 1.06
C PHE A 209 2.16 -14.40 0.85
N LYS A 210 2.25 -14.95 -0.36
CA LYS A 210 3.40 -15.69 -0.84
C LYS A 210 3.73 -15.18 -2.24
N ASN A 211 4.89 -14.56 -2.39
CA ASN A 211 5.37 -14.03 -3.67
C ASN A 211 4.37 -13.10 -4.37
N GLY A 212 3.76 -12.20 -3.60
CA GLY A 212 2.81 -11.20 -4.09
C GLY A 212 1.36 -11.67 -4.21
N VAL A 213 1.06 -12.95 -4.02
CA VAL A 213 -0.31 -13.48 -4.08
C VAL A 213 -0.82 -13.90 -2.70
N LEU A 214 -2.13 -13.76 -2.45
CA LEU A 214 -2.75 -14.26 -1.23
C LEU A 214 -2.64 -15.79 -1.15
N ASP A 215 -2.08 -16.29 -0.07
CA ASP A 215 -1.87 -17.72 0.17
C ASP A 215 -1.90 -18.00 1.68
N GLY A 216 -3.07 -18.41 2.17
CA GLY A 216 -3.40 -18.48 3.59
C GLY A 216 -4.72 -17.79 3.91
N VAL A 217 -4.99 -17.56 5.18
CA VAL A 217 -6.27 -16.97 5.63
C VAL A 217 -6.16 -15.45 5.70
N GLN A 218 -7.10 -14.77 5.04
CA GLN A 218 -7.39 -13.35 5.31
C GLN A 218 -8.37 -13.28 6.47
N LYS A 219 -8.11 -12.39 7.43
CA LYS A 219 -9.04 -12.06 8.50
C LYS A 219 -9.30 -10.57 8.54
N ASP A 220 -10.56 -10.19 8.62
CA ASP A 220 -10.95 -8.82 8.92
C ASP A 220 -11.63 -8.79 10.28
N TYR A 221 -11.53 -7.65 10.95
CA TYR A 221 -12.01 -7.45 12.31
C TYR A 221 -12.98 -6.27 12.37
N PHE A 222 -13.85 -6.26 13.36
CA PHE A 222 -14.58 -5.06 13.77
C PHE A 222 -13.69 -4.15 14.62
N GLU A 223 -14.07 -2.87 14.76
CA GLU A 223 -13.34 -1.92 15.62
C GLU A 223 -13.32 -2.31 17.10
N ASP A 224 -14.20 -3.21 17.56
CA ASP A 224 -14.14 -3.74 18.92
C ASP A 224 -13.06 -4.83 19.08
N GLY A 225 -12.53 -5.37 17.97
CA GLY A 225 -11.50 -6.41 17.91
C GLY A 225 -12.06 -7.81 17.61
N LYS A 226 -13.38 -7.99 17.51
CA LYS A 226 -13.97 -9.28 17.12
C LYS A 226 -13.74 -9.58 15.64
N VAL A 227 -13.61 -10.85 15.30
CA VAL A 227 -13.50 -11.29 13.90
C VAL A 227 -14.78 -10.95 13.16
N LYS A 228 -14.64 -10.34 11.98
CA LYS A 228 -15.70 -10.01 11.04
C LYS A 228 -15.72 -10.98 9.86
N LEU A 229 -14.54 -11.37 9.37
CA LEU A 229 -14.38 -12.25 8.21
C LEU A 229 -13.20 -13.20 8.44
N GLU A 230 -13.35 -14.45 8.03
CA GLU A 230 -12.26 -15.39 7.76
C GLU A 230 -12.43 -15.94 6.34
N LEU A 231 -11.48 -15.66 5.46
CA LEU A 231 -11.54 -16.10 4.06
C LEU A 231 -10.22 -16.80 3.69
N PRO A 232 -10.23 -18.13 3.53
CA PRO A 232 -9.05 -18.88 3.14
C PRO A 232 -8.77 -18.71 1.64
N TYR A 233 -7.50 -18.46 1.31
CA TYR A 233 -6.99 -18.35 -0.05
C TYR A 233 -5.92 -19.40 -0.33
N LYS A 234 -5.87 -19.83 -1.59
CA LYS A 234 -4.78 -20.61 -2.17
C LYS A 234 -4.46 -20.04 -3.55
N ASN A 235 -3.20 -19.65 -3.78
CA ASN A 235 -2.73 -19.07 -5.04
C ASN A 235 -3.62 -17.91 -5.55
N GLY A 236 -3.99 -16.99 -4.65
CA GLY A 236 -4.80 -15.81 -4.95
C GLY A 236 -6.30 -16.07 -5.14
N LYS A 237 -6.78 -17.29 -4.94
CA LYS A 237 -8.20 -17.65 -5.08
C LYS A 237 -8.79 -18.15 -3.76
N PRO A 238 -10.03 -17.79 -3.41
CA PRO A 238 -10.75 -18.41 -2.29
C PRO A 238 -10.76 -19.94 -2.40
N GLU A 239 -10.38 -20.63 -1.32
CA GLU A 239 -10.26 -22.09 -1.26
C GLU A 239 -10.53 -22.57 0.18
N GLY A 240 -11.60 -23.32 0.38
CA GLY A 240 -12.05 -23.79 1.70
C GLY A 240 -13.27 -23.03 2.23
N THR A 241 -13.53 -23.12 3.53
CA THR A 241 -14.72 -22.51 4.16
C THR A 241 -14.46 -21.06 4.54
N ALA A 242 -15.16 -20.13 3.90
CA ALA A 242 -15.24 -18.74 4.31
C ALA A 242 -16.29 -18.56 5.40
N LYS A 243 -16.05 -17.64 6.34
CA LYS A 243 -16.96 -17.32 7.43
C LYS A 243 -17.07 -15.81 7.61
N GLU A 244 -18.28 -15.31 7.72
CA GLU A 244 -18.58 -13.92 8.10
C GLU A 244 -19.36 -13.91 9.40
N PHE A 245 -19.11 -12.92 10.26
CA PHE A 245 -19.64 -12.85 11.61
C PHE A 245 -20.38 -11.53 11.85
N TYR A 246 -21.39 -11.58 12.71
CA TYR A 246 -22.04 -10.40 13.26
C TYR A 246 -21.15 -9.65 14.26
N PRO A 247 -21.41 -8.36 14.55
CA PRO A 247 -20.70 -7.62 15.60
C PRO A 247 -20.82 -8.23 17.02
N ASN A 248 -21.83 -9.07 17.26
CA ASN A 248 -21.95 -9.82 18.52
C ASN A 248 -21.04 -11.07 18.58
N GLY A 249 -20.28 -11.35 17.52
CA GLY A 249 -19.35 -12.48 17.40
C GLY A 249 -19.97 -13.78 16.91
N LYS A 250 -21.29 -13.83 16.67
CA LYS A 250 -21.96 -15.02 16.14
C LYS A 250 -21.78 -15.11 14.62
N LEU A 251 -21.74 -16.34 14.11
CA LEU A 251 -21.64 -16.60 12.69
C LEU A 251 -22.85 -16.00 11.97
N PHE A 252 -22.60 -15.27 10.89
CA PHE A 252 -23.63 -14.72 10.00
C PHE A 252 -23.80 -15.62 8.78
N VAL A 253 -22.69 -15.97 8.12
CA VAL A 253 -22.66 -16.82 6.93
C VAL A 253 -21.43 -17.71 6.96
N GLU A 254 -21.56 -18.96 6.53
CA GLU A 254 -20.43 -19.78 6.08
C GLU A 254 -20.68 -20.36 4.69
N ALA A 255 -19.65 -20.37 3.84
CA ALA A 255 -19.73 -20.92 2.49
C ALA A 255 -18.42 -21.56 2.06
N THR A 256 -18.49 -22.67 1.34
CA THR A 256 -17.30 -23.35 0.82
C THR A 256 -16.94 -22.87 -0.58
N TYR A 257 -15.64 -22.64 -0.81
CA TYR A 257 -15.07 -22.22 -2.07
C TYR A 257 -14.09 -23.28 -2.59
N GLN A 258 -14.09 -23.47 -3.91
CA GLN A 258 -13.09 -24.26 -4.61
C GLN A 258 -12.68 -23.48 -5.87
N ASN A 259 -11.38 -23.25 -6.03
CA ASN A 259 -10.81 -22.48 -7.15
C ASN A 259 -11.45 -21.09 -7.32
N GLY A 260 -11.81 -20.43 -6.22
CA GLY A 260 -12.42 -19.10 -6.21
C GLY A 260 -13.92 -19.04 -6.47
N ILE A 261 -14.58 -20.19 -6.64
CA ILE A 261 -16.02 -20.27 -6.90
C ILE A 261 -16.69 -21.01 -5.74
N LYS A 262 -17.87 -20.56 -5.30
CA LYS A 262 -18.66 -21.29 -4.29
C LYS A 262 -18.97 -22.71 -4.78
N ASN A 263 -18.61 -23.71 -3.99
CA ASN A 263 -18.81 -25.12 -4.33
C ASN A 263 -18.88 -25.95 -3.03
N GLY A 264 -19.96 -26.71 -2.84
CA GLY A 264 -20.28 -27.42 -1.59
C GLY A 264 -21.56 -26.87 -0.96
N TYR A 265 -21.44 -26.10 0.12
CA TYR A 265 -22.58 -25.55 0.86
C TYR A 265 -22.47 -24.04 1.09
N GLU A 266 -23.64 -23.42 1.33
CA GLU A 266 -23.78 -22.09 1.91
C GLU A 266 -24.80 -22.17 3.04
N LYS A 267 -24.47 -21.62 4.20
CA LYS A 267 -25.38 -21.49 5.35
C LYS A 267 -25.41 -20.05 5.83
N SER A 268 -26.60 -19.59 6.19
CA SER A 268 -26.77 -18.31 6.90
C SER A 268 -27.44 -18.54 8.25
N TYR A 269 -27.21 -17.63 9.17
CA TYR A 269 -27.66 -17.72 10.56
C TYR A 269 -28.29 -16.39 10.97
N TYR A 270 -29.26 -16.46 11.87
CA TYR A 270 -29.76 -15.28 12.57
C TYR A 270 -28.70 -14.75 13.54
N ASP A 271 -28.83 -13.49 13.95
CA ASP A 271 -27.99 -12.87 14.99
C ASP A 271 -28.16 -13.54 16.38
N THR A 272 -29.19 -14.35 16.55
CA THR A 272 -29.37 -15.26 17.69
C THR A 272 -28.40 -16.44 17.65
N GLY A 273 -27.87 -16.78 16.48
CA GLY A 273 -27.04 -17.96 16.19
C GLY A 273 -27.83 -19.14 15.64
N ALA A 274 -29.16 -19.04 15.56
CA ALA A 274 -29.99 -20.09 14.96
C ALA A 274 -29.76 -20.16 13.44
N LEU A 275 -29.71 -21.38 12.89
CA LEU A 275 -29.60 -21.57 11.44
C LEU A 275 -30.82 -20.93 10.75
N GLN A 276 -30.58 -20.10 9.75
CA GLN A 276 -31.61 -19.39 8.99
C GLN A 276 -31.81 -20.05 7.63
N SER A 277 -30.73 -20.43 6.95
CA SER A 277 -30.83 -21.14 5.68
C SER A 277 -29.63 -22.05 5.42
N GLU A 278 -29.85 -23.09 4.63
CA GLU A 278 -28.77 -23.90 4.06
C GLU A 278 -29.05 -24.20 2.58
N LYS A 279 -28.01 -24.21 1.76
CA LYS A 279 -28.08 -24.46 0.32
C LYS A 279 -26.93 -25.37 -0.12
N THR A 280 -27.24 -26.28 -1.04
CA THR A 280 -26.20 -27.02 -1.78
C THR A 280 -25.81 -26.23 -3.02
N ILE A 281 -24.52 -25.92 -3.17
CA ILE A 281 -23.97 -25.12 -4.27
C ILE A 281 -23.03 -25.99 -5.10
N LYS A 282 -23.20 -25.97 -6.43
CA LYS A 282 -22.27 -26.57 -7.38
C LYS A 282 -21.86 -25.54 -8.43
N ASN A 283 -20.56 -25.32 -8.59
CA ASN A 283 -20.02 -24.37 -9.58
C ASN A 283 -20.68 -22.98 -9.52
N GLY A 284 -20.89 -22.45 -8.31
CA GLY A 284 -21.47 -21.14 -8.07
C GLY A 284 -23.00 -21.07 -8.18
N LYS A 285 -23.67 -22.18 -8.48
CA LYS A 285 -25.13 -22.27 -8.64
C LYS A 285 -25.75 -23.16 -7.57
N ILE A 286 -26.99 -22.90 -7.18
CA ILE A 286 -27.76 -23.80 -6.32
C ILE A 286 -28.06 -25.09 -7.12
N ASP A 287 -27.55 -26.22 -6.65
CA ASP A 287 -27.72 -27.54 -7.26
C ASP A 287 -27.87 -28.57 -6.13
N GLY A 288 -29.12 -28.88 -5.80
CA GLY A 288 -29.49 -29.69 -4.64
C GLY A 288 -30.56 -29.01 -3.79
N VAL A 289 -30.57 -29.35 -2.51
CA VAL A 289 -31.60 -28.88 -1.57
C VAL A 289 -31.25 -27.49 -1.04
N SER A 290 -32.27 -26.65 -0.93
CA SER A 290 -32.27 -25.41 -0.15
C SER A 290 -33.33 -25.51 0.94
N LYS A 291 -32.96 -25.13 2.16
CA LYS A 291 -33.87 -25.06 3.31
C LYS A 291 -33.81 -23.69 3.94
N ILE A 292 -34.95 -23.23 4.45
CA ILE A 292 -35.10 -22.01 5.23
C ILE A 292 -35.77 -22.39 6.55
N TYR A 293 -35.28 -21.83 7.65
CA TYR A 293 -35.73 -22.12 9.00
C TYR A 293 -36.30 -20.87 9.66
N TYR A 294 -37.23 -21.06 10.56
CA TYR A 294 -37.71 -20.01 11.46
C TYR A 294 -36.67 -19.70 12.55
N PRO A 295 -36.75 -18.54 13.23
CA PRO A 295 -35.85 -18.21 14.35
C PRO A 295 -35.90 -19.22 15.51
N ASN A 296 -37.00 -19.96 15.66
CA ASN A 296 -37.15 -21.04 16.64
C ASN A 296 -36.44 -22.36 16.22
N GLY A 297 -35.77 -22.38 15.06
CA GLY A 297 -35.03 -23.52 14.52
C GLY A 297 -35.88 -24.55 13.75
N LYS A 298 -37.21 -24.38 13.68
CA LYS A 298 -38.07 -25.28 12.90
C LYS A 298 -37.96 -24.96 11.41
N LEU A 299 -38.07 -26.00 10.58
CA LEU A 299 -38.08 -25.86 9.11
C LEU A 299 -39.28 -25.01 8.69
N GLY A 300 -39.03 -23.97 7.90
CA GLY A 300 -40.05 -23.11 7.32
C GLY A 300 -40.31 -23.40 5.84
N SER A 301 -39.27 -23.76 5.08
CA SER A 301 -39.41 -24.16 3.68
C SER A 301 -38.27 -25.09 3.25
N GLU A 302 -38.56 -26.05 2.37
CA GLU A 302 -37.57 -26.82 1.61
C GLU A 302 -37.91 -26.85 0.12
N ALA A 303 -36.89 -26.72 -0.73
CA ALA A 303 -37.02 -26.80 -2.18
C ALA A 303 -35.76 -27.42 -2.79
N THR A 304 -35.89 -28.05 -3.97
CA THR A 304 -34.77 -28.63 -4.72
C THR A 304 -34.51 -27.81 -5.98
N PHE A 305 -33.24 -27.61 -6.31
CA PHE A 305 -32.80 -26.85 -7.46
C PHE A 305 -31.82 -27.65 -8.31
N LYS A 306 -31.81 -27.38 -9.60
CA LYS A 306 -30.80 -27.85 -10.55
C LYS A 306 -30.28 -26.67 -11.35
N ASN A 307 -29.03 -26.27 -11.12
CA ASN A 307 -28.42 -25.10 -11.78
C ASN A 307 -29.28 -23.83 -11.63
N ASP A 308 -29.67 -23.51 -10.39
CA ASP A 308 -30.57 -22.40 -10.01
C ASP A 308 -32.04 -22.56 -10.46
N VAL A 309 -32.38 -23.62 -11.19
CA VAL A 309 -33.76 -23.87 -11.63
C VAL A 309 -34.47 -24.77 -10.63
N GLN A 310 -35.58 -24.29 -10.07
CA GLN A 310 -36.37 -25.05 -9.11
C GLN A 310 -37.03 -26.28 -9.76
N ILE A 311 -36.92 -27.42 -9.08
CA ILE A 311 -37.46 -28.72 -9.51
C ILE A 311 -38.02 -29.49 -8.30
N GLY A 312 -38.90 -30.45 -8.57
CA GLY A 312 -39.47 -31.29 -7.52
C GLY A 312 -40.50 -30.53 -6.68
N VAL A 313 -40.81 -31.04 -5.49
CA VAL A 313 -41.86 -30.45 -4.64
C VAL A 313 -41.21 -29.49 -3.65
N GLN A 314 -41.63 -28.22 -3.70
CA GLN A 314 -41.41 -27.29 -2.59
C GLN A 314 -42.39 -27.61 -1.48
N LYS A 315 -41.90 -27.65 -0.24
CA LYS A 315 -42.76 -27.75 0.94
C LYS A 315 -42.54 -26.55 1.83
N ASP A 316 -43.63 -25.91 2.21
CA ASP A 316 -43.63 -24.84 3.20
C ASP A 316 -44.31 -25.34 4.47
N TYR A 317 -43.86 -24.86 5.62
CA TYR A 317 -44.31 -25.29 6.94
C TYR A 317 -44.77 -24.07 7.75
N TYR A 318 -45.66 -24.30 8.71
CA TYR A 318 -45.99 -23.33 9.75
C TYR A 318 -44.91 -23.31 10.83
N GLU A 319 -44.85 -22.25 11.64
CA GLU A 319 -43.93 -22.18 12.79
C GLU A 319 -44.17 -23.28 13.83
N ASN A 320 -45.36 -23.88 13.86
CA ASN A 320 -45.63 -25.04 14.70
C ASN A 320 -44.95 -26.33 14.18
N GLY A 321 -44.44 -26.34 12.94
CA GLY A 321 -43.75 -27.44 12.26
C GLY A 321 -44.66 -28.27 11.35
N LYS A 322 -45.96 -27.97 11.27
CA LYS A 322 -46.89 -28.67 10.39
C LYS A 322 -46.79 -28.15 8.96
N LEU A 323 -47.05 -29.03 8.01
CA LEU A 323 -47.04 -28.72 6.59
C LEU A 323 -48.09 -27.65 6.27
N LYS A 324 -47.68 -26.59 5.58
CA LYS A 324 -48.50 -25.46 5.16
C LYS A 324 -48.84 -25.54 3.67
N ALA A 325 -47.87 -25.92 2.83
CA ALA A 325 -48.08 -26.05 1.40
C ALA A 325 -47.14 -27.07 0.76
N GLU A 326 -47.60 -27.67 -0.33
CA GLU A 326 -46.81 -28.46 -1.26
C GLU A 326 -47.02 -27.91 -2.67
N VAL A 327 -45.96 -27.50 -3.34
CA VAL A 327 -46.02 -26.91 -4.68
C VAL A 327 -45.03 -27.65 -5.59
N PRO A 328 -45.51 -28.46 -6.55
CA PRO A 328 -44.62 -29.18 -7.46
C PRO A 328 -44.11 -28.26 -8.56
N TYR A 329 -42.80 -28.31 -8.81
CA TYR A 329 -42.09 -27.55 -9.82
C TYR A 329 -41.42 -28.45 -10.84
N LYS A 330 -41.50 -28.05 -12.12
CA LYS A 330 -40.75 -28.62 -13.23
C LYS A 330 -40.17 -27.48 -14.06
N ASN A 331 -38.84 -27.49 -14.24
CA ASN A 331 -38.12 -26.46 -15.00
C ASN A 331 -38.45 -25.03 -14.54
N GLY A 332 -38.58 -24.80 -13.24
CA GLY A 332 -38.88 -23.49 -12.66
C GLY A 332 -40.34 -23.05 -12.74
N GLN A 333 -41.24 -23.88 -13.28
CA GLN A 333 -42.67 -23.60 -13.35
C GLN A 333 -43.46 -24.54 -12.45
N VAL A 334 -44.54 -24.07 -11.84
CA VAL A 334 -45.46 -24.92 -11.10
C VAL A 334 -46.11 -25.93 -12.06
N ASP A 335 -45.94 -27.21 -11.82
CA ASP A 335 -46.42 -28.30 -12.68
C ASP A 335 -46.78 -29.51 -11.82
N GLY A 336 -48.08 -29.82 -11.76
CA GLY A 336 -48.67 -30.82 -10.88
C GLY A 336 -49.71 -30.24 -9.91
N THR A 337 -50.10 -31.04 -8.91
CA THR A 337 -51.10 -30.66 -7.92
C THR A 337 -50.47 -29.90 -6.76
N ALA A 338 -50.72 -28.60 -6.67
CA ALA A 338 -50.39 -27.79 -5.52
C ALA A 338 -51.46 -27.95 -4.42
N LYS A 339 -51.04 -28.04 -3.17
CA LYS A 339 -51.92 -28.18 -2.00
C LYS A 339 -51.54 -27.18 -0.92
N ALA A 340 -52.54 -26.60 -0.28
CA ALA A 340 -52.38 -25.84 0.96
C ALA A 340 -53.17 -26.50 2.09
N TYR A 341 -52.59 -26.48 3.28
CA TYR A 341 -53.10 -27.14 4.47
C TYR A 341 -53.32 -26.09 5.56
N ASP A 342 -54.31 -26.30 6.45
CA ASP A 342 -54.42 -25.52 7.68
C ASP A 342 -53.43 -26.02 8.76
N GLU A 343 -53.40 -25.33 9.90
CA GLU A 343 -52.58 -25.71 11.05
C GLU A 343 -53.01 -27.04 11.73
N ASN A 344 -54.10 -27.67 11.30
CA ASN A 344 -54.48 -29.01 11.74
C ASN A 344 -54.07 -30.10 10.72
N GLY A 345 -53.51 -29.72 9.58
CA GLY A 345 -53.12 -30.61 8.49
C GLY A 345 -54.26 -30.95 7.54
N LYS A 346 -55.40 -30.25 7.62
CA LYS A 346 -56.51 -30.43 6.68
C LYS A 346 -56.23 -29.63 5.41
N VAL A 347 -56.42 -30.25 4.25
CA VAL A 347 -56.34 -29.55 2.95
C VAL A 347 -57.43 -28.49 2.90
N ILE A 348 -57.03 -27.23 2.70
CA ILE A 348 -57.93 -26.09 2.54
C ILE A 348 -57.99 -25.60 1.10
N GLU A 349 -56.95 -25.89 0.30
CA GLU A 349 -56.91 -25.56 -1.11
C GLU A 349 -56.14 -26.63 -1.90
N GLN A 350 -56.65 -26.97 -3.07
CA GLN A 350 -55.95 -27.84 -4.03
C GLN A 350 -56.16 -27.30 -5.45
N VAL A 351 -55.06 -27.13 -6.18
CA VAL A 351 -55.07 -26.60 -7.54
C VAL A 351 -54.12 -27.39 -8.42
N ILE A 352 -54.58 -27.81 -9.60
CA ILE A 352 -53.74 -28.49 -10.60
C ILE A 352 -53.14 -27.44 -11.52
N PHE A 353 -51.83 -27.52 -11.73
CA PHE A 353 -51.10 -26.69 -12.67
C PHE A 353 -50.46 -27.54 -13.77
N LYS A 354 -50.35 -26.97 -14.97
CA LYS A 354 -49.55 -27.51 -16.08
C LYS A 354 -48.78 -26.36 -16.71
N ASN A 355 -47.45 -26.46 -16.75
CA ASN A 355 -46.55 -25.41 -17.26
C ASN A 355 -46.87 -24.01 -16.67
N GLY A 356 -47.08 -23.94 -15.36
CA GLY A 356 -47.38 -22.69 -14.63
C GLY A 356 -48.81 -22.19 -14.75
N GLN A 357 -49.68 -22.84 -15.54
CA GLN A 357 -51.07 -22.43 -15.72
C GLN A 357 -52.03 -23.32 -14.93
N LYS A 358 -52.99 -22.70 -14.24
CA LYS A 358 -54.07 -23.41 -13.53
C LYS A 358 -54.94 -24.17 -14.53
N VAL A 359 -55.08 -25.47 -14.31
CA VAL A 359 -55.99 -26.35 -15.05
C VAL A 359 -57.34 -26.35 -14.34
N LYS A 360 -58.42 -26.14 -15.09
CA LYS A 360 -59.80 -26.18 -14.58
C LYS A 360 -60.29 -27.62 -14.42
#